data_AF-B5GZI5-F1
#
_entry.id   AF-B5GZI5-F1
#
_cell.length_a   1.000
_cell.length_b   1.000
_cell.length_c   1.000
_cell.angle_alpha   90.00
_cell.angle_beta   90.00
_cell.angle_gamma   90.00
#
_symmetry.space_group_name_H-M   'P 1'
#
loop_
_entity.id
_entity.type
_entity.pdbx_description
1 polymer ?
#
loop_
_entity_poly.entity_id
_entity_poly.type
_entity_poly.pdbx_seq_one_letter_code
_entity_poly.pdbx_strand_id
1 'polypeptide(L)' 'MYRTSLTEPTPQARQAGNELLVDRCDELVAVWDGLPARGFGGTADAVAYARRTNTPVTVLWPEGASR' A
#
# COMPACT_ATOMS: atom_id res chain seq x y z
N MET A 1 22.37 7.23 2.98
CA MET A 1 21.69 7.98 1.91
C MET A 1 21.23 6.98 0.86
N TYR A 2 20.00 6.47 0.94
CA TYR A 2 19.50 5.50 -0.04
C TYR A 2 18.83 6.27 -1.18
N ARG A 3 19.47 6.28 -2.35
CA ARG A 3 18.92 6.80 -3.60
C ARG A 3 18.56 5.58 -4.44
N THR A 4 17.29 5.27 -4.55
CA THR A 4 16.82 4.25 -5.49
C THR A 4 16.97 4.83 -6.90
N SER A 5 17.72 4.13 -7.75
CA SER A 5 17.98 4.50 -9.15
C SER A 5 16.75 4.29 -10.06
N LEU A 6 15.55 4.62 -9.57
CA LEU A 6 14.29 4.47 -10.29
C LEU A 6 13.74 5.87 -10.55
N THR A 7 14.13 6.43 -11.69
CA THR A 7 13.89 7.84 -12.07
C THR A 7 12.44 8.13 -12.47
N GLU A 8 11.57 7.12 -12.55
CA GLU A 8 10.16 7.29 -12.94
C GLU A 8 9.21 6.58 -11.97
N PRO A 9 8.15 7.25 -11.46
CA PRO A 9 7.14 6.66 -10.59
C PRO A 9 6.18 5.78 -11.40
N THR A 10 6.70 4.68 -11.95
CA THR A 10 5.88 3.70 -12.66
C THR A 10 4.96 2.98 -11.67
N PRO A 11 3.76 2.54 -12.10
CA PRO A 11 2.89 1.70 -11.28
C PRO A 11 3.58 0.47 -10.68
N GLN A 12 4.48 -0.12 -11.44
CA GLN A 12 5.28 -1.29 -11.05
C GLN A 12 6.30 -0.95 -9.96
N ALA A 13 6.97 0.21 -10.05
CA ALA A 13 7.90 0.67 -9.01
C ALA A 13 7.16 0.96 -7.68
N ARG A 14 5.95 1.52 -7.75
CA ARG A 14 5.09 1.74 -6.58
C ARG A 14 4.64 0.43 -5.94
N GLN A 15 4.28 -0.57 -6.75
CA GLN A 15 3.95 -1.89 -6.24
C GLN A 15 5.15 -2.53 -5.53
N ALA A 16 6.32 -2.61 -6.20
CA ALA A 16 7.51 -3.19 -5.60
C ALA A 16 7.92 -2.50 -4.28
N GLY A 17 7.75 -1.17 -4.19
CA GLY A 17 7.94 -0.43 -2.95
C GLY A 17 6.95 -0.80 -1.85
N ASN A 18 5.67 -0.98 -2.18
CA ASN A 18 4.65 -1.41 -1.22
C ASN A 18 4.91 -2.82 -0.70
N GLU A 19 5.29 -3.76 -1.58
CA GLU A 19 5.61 -5.14 -1.21
C GLU A 19 6.81 -5.19 -0.24
N LEU A 20 7.89 -4.48 -0.57
CA LEU A 20 9.06 -4.35 0.31
C LEU A 20 8.76 -3.73 1.68
N LEU A 21 7.79 -2.80 1.72
CA LEU A 21 7.35 -2.19 2.96
C LEU A 21 6.56 -3.19 3.81
N VAL A 22 5.60 -3.87 3.22
CA VAL A 22 4.76 -4.85 3.93
C VAL A 22 5.59 -6.03 4.45
N ASP A 23 6.55 -6.52 3.67
CA ASP A 23 7.44 -7.62 4.09
C ASP A 23 8.30 -7.29 5.32
N ARG A 24 8.48 -6.01 5.62
CA ARG A 24 9.32 -5.54 6.74
C ARG A 24 8.52 -4.99 7.92
N CYS A 25 7.20 -4.99 7.84
CA CYS A 25 6.32 -4.47 8.88
C CYS A 25 5.60 -5.61 9.60
N ASP A 26 5.57 -5.55 10.93
CA ASP A 26 4.78 -6.46 11.75
C ASP A 26 3.27 -6.18 11.65
N GLU A 27 2.88 -4.95 11.30
CA GLU A 27 1.50 -4.51 11.08
C GLU A 27 1.43 -3.40 10.03
N LEU A 28 0.38 -3.40 9.20
CA LEU A 28 0.09 -2.36 8.23
C LEU A 28 -1.12 -1.53 8.68
N VAL A 29 -0.93 -0.21 8.86
CA VAL A 29 -2.03 0.73 9.06
C VAL A 29 -2.30 1.50 7.75
N ALA A 30 -3.50 1.36 7.21
CA ALA A 30 -3.89 1.96 5.94
C ALA A 30 -5.04 2.95 6.12
N VAL A 31 -4.84 4.21 5.71
CA VAL A 31 -5.92 5.19 5.59
C VAL A 31 -6.57 5.00 4.22
N TRP A 32 -7.71 4.32 4.17
CA TRP A 32 -8.29 3.83 2.92
C TRP A 32 -9.81 3.70 3.00
N ASP A 33 -10.49 4.17 1.95
CA ASP A 33 -11.95 4.18 1.77
C ASP A 33 -12.60 2.80 1.55
N GLY A 34 -11.80 1.72 1.53
CA GLY A 34 -12.30 0.36 1.30
C GLY A 34 -12.60 0.03 -0.16
N LEU A 35 -12.43 0.98 -1.10
CA LEU A 35 -12.76 0.79 -2.50
C LEU A 35 -11.64 0.06 -3.27
N PRO A 36 -11.99 -0.79 -4.26
CA PRO A 36 -11.01 -1.51 -5.06
C PRO A 36 -10.07 -0.56 -5.80
N ALA A 37 -8.83 -1.02 -6.02
CA ALA A 37 -7.83 -0.24 -6.74
C ALA A 37 -8.34 0.14 -8.14
N ARG A 38 -8.25 1.44 -8.50
CA ARG A 38 -8.50 1.91 -9.88
C ARG A 38 -7.27 1.75 -10.80
N GLY A 39 -6.20 1.12 -10.32
CA GLY A 39 -4.94 0.86 -11.02
C GLY A 39 -3.83 0.41 -10.05
N PHE A 40 -2.72 -0.09 -10.60
CA PHE A 40 -1.60 -0.64 -9.82
C PHE A 40 -0.82 0.41 -9.01
N GLY A 41 -0.35 0.00 -7.84
CA GLY A 41 0.49 0.74 -6.90
C GLY A 41 -0.26 1.67 -5.96
N GLY A 42 -1.55 1.44 -5.71
CA GLY A 42 -2.37 2.22 -4.77
C GLY A 42 -2.42 1.60 -3.36
N THR A 43 -3.02 2.30 -2.40
CA THR A 43 -3.23 1.80 -1.02
C THR A 43 -3.98 0.47 -0.99
N ALA A 44 -4.93 0.27 -1.91
CA ALA A 44 -5.66 -0.98 -2.06
C ALA A 44 -4.74 -2.17 -2.42
N ASP A 45 -3.67 -1.96 -3.20
CA ASP A 45 -2.72 -3.03 -3.54
C ASP A 45 -1.83 -3.40 -2.35
N ALA A 46 -1.41 -2.42 -1.55
CA ALA A 46 -0.68 -2.66 -0.31
C ALA A 46 -1.53 -3.46 0.69
N VAL A 47 -2.81 -3.09 0.85
CA VAL A 47 -3.76 -3.82 1.70
C VAL A 47 -4.01 -5.24 1.17
N ALA A 48 -4.15 -5.41 -0.15
CA ALA A 48 -4.33 -6.73 -0.77
C ALA A 48 -3.09 -7.61 -0.62
N TYR A 49 -1.89 -7.04 -0.72
CA TYR A 49 -0.63 -7.73 -0.50
C TYR A 49 -0.49 -8.17 0.96
N ALA A 50 -0.68 -7.26 1.92
CA ALA A 50 -0.62 -7.57 3.35
C ALA A 50 -1.59 -8.67 3.78
N ARG A 51 -2.82 -8.64 3.28
CA ARG A 51 -3.79 -9.73 3.51
C ARG A 51 -3.32 -11.07 2.97
N ARG A 52 -2.63 -11.08 1.82
CA ARG A 52 -2.09 -12.31 1.21
C ARG A 52 -0.88 -12.85 1.97
N THR A 53 -0.07 -11.99 2.57
CA THR A 53 1.11 -12.37 3.36
C THR A 53 0.80 -12.64 4.84
N ASN A 54 -0.48 -12.62 5.24
CA ASN A 54 -0.94 -12.71 6.63
C ASN A 54 -0.38 -11.60 7.55
N THR A 55 0.00 -10.45 6.98
CA THR A 55 0.37 -9.27 7.76
C THR A 55 -0.92 -8.64 8.29
N PRO A 56 -1.06 -8.41 9.61
CA PRO A 56 -2.20 -7.70 10.19
C PRO A 56 -2.41 -6.34 9.50
N VAL A 57 -3.66 -6.03 9.15
CA VAL A 57 -4.03 -4.75 8.51
C VAL A 57 -5.10 -4.04 9.31
N THR A 58 -4.79 -2.83 9.76
CA THR A 58 -5.76 -1.91 10.36
C THR A 58 -6.15 -0.84 9.33
N VAL A 59 -7.43 -0.78 8.96
CA VAL A 59 -7.95 0.24 8.04
C VAL A 59 -8.58 1.37 8.83
N LEU A 60 -8.12 2.59 8.60
CA LEU A 60 -8.65 3.81 9.23
C LEU A 60 -9.33 4.66 8.16
N TRP A 61 -10.66 4.76 8.22
CA TRP A 61 -11.42 5.71 7.40
C TRP A 61 -12.46 6.42 8.27
N PRO A 62 -12.32 7.73 8.51
CA PRO A 62 -13.29 8.47 9.30
C PRO A 62 -14.66 8.50 8.60
N GLU A 63 -15.74 8.37 9.37
CA GLU A 63 -17.08 8.66 8.86
C GLU A 63 -17.14 10.10 8.34
N GLY A 64 -17.56 10.27 7.09
CA GLY A 64 -17.66 11.59 6.44
C GLY A 64 -16.41 12.05 5.69
N ALA A 65 -15.33 11.27 5.64
CA ALA A 65 -14.18 11.59 4.81
C ALA A 65 -14.49 11.39 3.31
N SER A 66 -14.16 12.40 2.48
CA SER A 66 -14.25 12.35 1.01
C SER A 66 -12.85 12.35 0.39
N ARG A 67 -12.65 11.47 -0.60
CA ARG A 67 -11.38 11.26 -1.32
C ARG A 67 -11.08 12.35 -2.35
#